data_AF-A0A7S2XKU8-F1
#
_entry.id   AF-A0A7S2XKU8-F1
#
_cell.length_a   1.000
_cell.length_b   1.000
_cell.length_c   1.000
_cell.angle_alpha   90.00
_cell.angle_beta   90.00
_cell.angle_gamma   90.00
#
_symmetry.space_group_name_H-M   'P 1'
#
loop_
_entity.id
_entity.type
_entity.pdbx_description
1 polymer ?
#
loop_
_entity_poly.entity_id
_entity_poly.type
_entity_poly.pdbx_seq_one_letter_code
_entity_poly.pdbx_strand_id
1 'polypeptide(L)'
;MYGRNITDYEDLKAYLDSSHVVESSSSAVNELVRHCKEIGQGVETKASRLAEECEQEMEREEENEEEEEKELPLEKAYAEIDWEYDKAFTSPASLMGSSFFPLTGFISGLAKEIADIRWSEMLYCTRNFWYTIQSARSSSCTANYLRPVNSMLCMPSGEVVLISEYEAHKLLPYWIKATSPKATFCHLCMIDSGKGFGREAQSIGQEAPTSAKLFRGYVQFTEAQREILSGMFEKVHVRTAVQNLLALRDRTRYFDRSDLDGFSLKLQTNDSYVAIP
;
A
#
# COMPACT_ATOMS: atom_id res chain seq x y z
N MET A 1 13.61 24.69 25.66
CA MET A 1 13.80 25.69 24.60
C MET A 1 15.00 25.27 23.77
N TYR A 2 14.80 24.57 22.66
CA TYR A 2 15.87 24.29 21.70
C TYR A 2 15.38 24.70 20.31
N GLY A 3 15.29 26.02 20.10
CA GLY A 3 15.24 26.58 18.75
C GLY A 3 16.68 26.83 18.31
N ARG A 4 17.23 25.98 17.44
CA ARG A 4 18.37 26.39 16.63
C ARG A 4 17.82 27.26 15.51
N ASN A 5 18.45 28.41 15.27
CA ASN A 5 18.18 29.28 14.14
C ASN A 5 18.24 28.46 12.85
N ILE A 6 17.09 28.32 12.20
CA ILE A 6 17.03 27.92 10.79
C ILE A 6 17.45 29.18 10.04
N THR A 7 18.62 29.14 9.40
CA THR A 7 18.94 30.13 8.38
C THR A 7 17.97 29.92 7.23
N ASP A 8 17.10 30.90 6.98
CA ASP A 8 16.30 30.94 5.76
C ASP A 8 17.25 31.06 4.57
N TYR A 9 17.24 30.04 3.70
CA TYR A 9 17.91 30.11 2.41
C TYR A 9 16.84 30.43 1.37
N GLU A 10 16.99 31.56 0.69
CA GLU A 10 16.02 32.02 -0.31
C GLU A 10 15.98 31.13 -1.57
N ASP A 11 17.02 30.31 -1.81
CA ASP A 11 17.08 29.35 -2.92
C ASP A 11 18.06 28.19 -2.61
N LEU A 12 17.78 27.02 -3.19
CA LEU A 12 18.56 25.79 -3.12
C LEU A 12 20.01 25.98 -3.55
N LYS A 13 20.25 26.91 -4.49
CA LYS A 13 21.60 27.26 -4.94
C LYS A 13 22.42 27.92 -3.83
N ALA A 14 21.81 28.81 -3.06
CA ALA A 14 22.46 29.48 -1.93
C ALA A 14 22.80 28.48 -0.80
N TYR A 15 21.98 27.44 -0.62
CA TYR A 15 22.28 26.35 0.31
C TYR A 15 23.50 25.53 -0.14
N LEU A 16 23.55 25.12 -1.41
CA LEU A 16 24.63 24.28 -1.95
C LEU A 16 26.00 24.97 -2.02
N ASP A 17 26.02 26.29 -2.23
CA ASP A 17 27.24 27.10 -2.24
C ASP A 17 27.70 27.50 -0.83
N SER A 18 26.84 27.36 0.17
CA SER A 18 27.21 27.68 1.55
C SER A 18 28.16 26.61 2.09
N SER A 19 29.35 27.07 2.50
CA SER A 19 30.38 26.21 3.09
C SER A 19 29.96 25.84 4.51
N HIS A 20 29.08 24.84 4.63
CA HIS A 20 28.78 24.23 5.91
C HIS A 20 30.06 23.59 6.45
N VAL A 21 30.59 24.14 7.55
CA VAL A 21 31.61 23.46 8.35
C VAL A 21 30.91 22.30 9.02
N VAL A 22 30.79 21.18 8.30
CA VAL A 22 30.25 19.94 8.86
C VAL A 22 31.38 19.26 9.61
N GLU A 23 31.44 19.52 10.92
CA GLU A 23 32.29 18.75 11.81
C GLU A 23 31.87 17.26 11.74
N SER A 24 32.82 16.42 11.32
CA SER A 24 32.75 14.96 11.28
C SER A 24 31.69 14.34 10.35
N SER A 25 31.77 14.62 9.05
CA SER A 25 31.03 13.83 8.05
C SER A 25 31.85 12.67 7.49
N SER A 26 31.35 11.47 7.79
CA SER A 26 31.64 10.17 7.16
C SER A 26 31.97 10.29 5.66
N SER A 27 32.95 9.50 5.19
CA SER A 27 33.38 9.50 3.78
C SER A 27 32.24 9.28 2.78
N ALA A 28 31.16 8.62 3.21
CA ALA A 28 29.96 8.40 2.41
C ALA A 28 29.21 9.69 2.06
N VAL A 29 29.20 10.69 2.94
CA VAL A 29 28.54 11.98 2.70
C VAL A 29 29.32 12.80 1.67
N ASN A 30 30.66 12.77 1.76
CA ASN A 30 31.52 13.44 0.78
C ASN A 30 31.42 12.79 -0.61
N GLU A 31 31.25 11.46 -0.66
CA GLU A 31 31.06 10.73 -1.91
C GLU A 31 29.71 11.04 -2.57
N LEU A 32 28.64 11.17 -1.76
CA LEU A 32 27.32 11.61 -2.22
C LEU A 32 27.37 13.05 -2.78
N VAL A 33 28.00 13.98 -2.06
CA VAL A 33 28.14 15.38 -2.50
C VAL A 33 28.93 15.47 -3.81
N ARG A 34 29.99 14.66 -3.96
CA ARG A 34 30.75 14.60 -5.21
C ARG A 34 29.90 14.06 -6.36
N HIS A 35 29.14 12.98 -6.13
CA HIS A 35 28.28 12.40 -7.15
C HIS A 35 27.18 13.37 -7.60
N CYS A 36 26.57 14.11 -6.66
CA CYS A 36 25.59 15.15 -6.98
C CYS A 36 26.19 16.30 -7.81
N LYS A 37 27.44 16.70 -7.53
CA LYS A 37 28.14 17.73 -8.33
C LYS A 37 28.47 17.24 -9.74
N GLU A 38 28.83 15.97 -9.90
CA GLU A 38 29.14 15.37 -11.21
C GLU A 38 27.88 15.24 -12.10
N ILE A 39 26.72 14.92 -11.51
CA ILE A 39 25.44 14.85 -12.24
C ILE A 39 24.97 16.26 -12.66
N GLY A 40 25.22 17.28 -11.85
CA GLY A 40 24.75 18.65 -12.10
C GLY A 40 25.55 19.46 -13.13
N GLN A 41 26.72 19.00 -13.56
CA GLN A 41 27.62 19.79 -14.44
C GLN A 41 27.48 19.51 -15.94
N GLY A 42 26.49 18.73 -16.37
CA GLY A 42 26.48 18.14 -17.72
C GLY A 42 25.36 18.56 -18.68
N VAL A 43 24.55 19.59 -18.40
CA VAL A 43 23.40 19.92 -19.27
C VAL A 43 23.42 21.40 -19.68
N GLU A 44 24.11 21.69 -20.78
CA GLU A 44 23.77 22.87 -21.60
C GLU A 44 22.49 22.56 -22.38
N THR A 45 21.36 23.06 -21.91
CA THR A 45 20.09 22.98 -22.63
C THR A 45 20.10 23.97 -23.79
N LYS A 46 20.32 23.48 -25.01
CA LYS A 46 19.93 24.24 -26.20
C LYS A 46 18.41 24.22 -26.30
N ALA A 47 17.80 25.40 -26.13
CA ALA A 47 16.39 25.61 -26.44
C ALA A 47 16.14 25.24 -27.91
N SER A 48 15.46 24.12 -28.11
CA SER A 48 14.99 23.61 -29.40
C SER A 48 13.47 23.67 -29.40
N ARG A 49 12.83 23.65 -30.58
CA ARG A 49 11.37 23.61 -30.81
C ARG A 49 10.56 22.69 -29.88
N LEU A 50 11.19 21.65 -29.33
CA LEU A 50 10.61 20.79 -28.28
C LEU A 50 10.25 21.54 -27.00
N ALA A 51 10.94 22.62 -26.66
CA ALA A 51 10.63 23.45 -25.48
C ALA A 51 9.34 24.24 -25.70
N GLU A 52 9.11 24.78 -26.91
CA GLU A 52 7.86 25.48 -27.27
C GLU A 52 6.67 24.51 -27.31
N GLU A 53 6.84 23.29 -27.81
CA GLU A 53 5.79 22.26 -27.76
C GLU A 53 5.52 21.77 -26.33
N CYS A 54 6.54 21.74 -25.47
CA CYS A 54 6.39 21.35 -24.06
C CYS A 54 5.70 22.44 -23.23
N GLU A 55 5.99 23.72 -23.50
CA GLU A 55 5.26 24.84 -22.88
C GLU A 55 3.80 24.90 -23.36
N GLN A 56 3.51 24.60 -24.63
CA GLN A 56 2.13 24.51 -25.14
C GLN A 56 1.36 23.27 -24.66
N GLU A 57 2.04 22.19 -24.27
CA GLU A 57 1.42 21.04 -23.60
C GLU A 57 1.14 21.38 -22.13
N MET A 58 2.10 22.06 -21.46
CA MET A 58 1.99 22.51 -20.07
C MET A 58 0.85 23.53 -19.88
N GLU A 59 0.69 24.51 -20.78
CA GLU A 59 -0.46 25.45 -20.75
C GLU A 59 -1.81 24.72 -20.95
N ARG A 60 -1.84 23.63 -21.73
CA ARG A 60 -3.05 22.81 -21.96
C ARG A 60 -3.38 21.88 -20.79
N GLU A 61 -2.36 21.49 -20.01
CA GLU A 61 -2.52 20.78 -18.75
C GLU A 61 -2.99 21.74 -17.64
N GLU A 62 -2.40 22.95 -17.54
CA GLU A 62 -2.82 23.99 -16.60
C GLU A 62 -4.27 24.45 -16.82
N GLU A 63 -4.73 24.59 -18.08
CA GLU A 63 -6.13 24.93 -18.37
C GLU A 63 -7.14 23.80 -18.03
N ASN A 64 -6.70 22.56 -17.81
CA ASN A 64 -7.57 21.45 -17.41
C ASN A 64 -7.58 21.18 -15.89
N GLU A 65 -6.73 21.85 -15.12
CA GLU A 65 -6.69 21.75 -13.65
C GLU A 65 -7.50 22.90 -13.01
N GLU A 66 -8.78 23.01 -13.37
CA GLU A 66 -9.74 23.72 -12.52
C GLU A 66 -9.98 22.88 -11.25
N GLU A 67 -9.05 22.98 -10.29
CA GLU A 67 -9.20 22.38 -8.97
C GLU A 67 -10.30 23.13 -8.19
N GLU A 68 -11.54 22.66 -8.28
CA GLU A 68 -12.60 23.10 -7.39
C GLU A 68 -12.25 22.70 -5.94
N GLU A 69 -11.86 23.67 -5.11
CA GLU A 69 -11.74 23.48 -3.65
C GLU A 69 -13.12 23.11 -3.06
N LYS A 70 -13.33 21.82 -2.85
CA LYS A 70 -14.53 21.31 -2.17
C LYS A 70 -14.29 21.32 -0.66
N GLU A 71 -15.09 22.10 0.07
CA GLU A 71 -15.14 22.01 1.53
C GLU A 71 -15.56 20.59 1.94
N LEU A 72 -14.62 19.84 2.51
CA LEU A 72 -14.87 18.47 2.97
C LEU A 72 -15.63 18.52 4.30
N PRO A 73 -16.67 17.69 4.48
CA PRO A 73 -17.35 17.59 5.76
C PRO A 73 -16.39 17.13 6.86
N LEU A 74 -16.46 17.79 8.02
CA LEU A 74 -15.70 17.44 9.22
C LEU A 74 -16.09 16.04 9.72
N GLU A 75 -15.24 15.05 9.45
CA GLU A 75 -15.39 13.72 10.03
C GLU A 75 -14.66 13.58 11.36
N LYS A 76 -15.28 12.85 12.28
CA LYS A 76 -14.63 12.46 13.53
C LYS A 76 -13.82 11.19 13.28
N ALA A 77 -12.51 11.27 13.49
CA ALA A 77 -11.64 10.10 13.44
C ALA A 77 -12.15 9.00 14.38
N TYR A 78 -12.16 7.76 13.89
CA TYR A 78 -12.47 6.60 14.72
C TYR A 78 -11.42 6.47 15.83
N ALA A 79 -11.87 6.34 17.08
CA ALA A 79 -11.00 6.11 18.21
C ALA A 79 -10.62 4.62 18.26
N GLU A 80 -9.46 4.29 17.71
CA GLU A 80 -8.92 2.94 17.71
C GLU A 80 -8.67 2.41 19.13
N ILE A 81 -8.90 1.10 19.32
CA ILE A 81 -8.84 0.43 20.62
C ILE A 81 -7.51 -0.31 20.74
N ASP A 82 -6.75 -0.01 21.80
CA ASP A 82 -5.50 -0.71 22.10
C ASP A 82 -5.78 -2.18 22.48
N TRP A 83 -4.90 -3.07 22.03
CA TRP A 83 -4.87 -4.48 22.43
C TRP A 83 -3.47 -4.87 22.92
N GLU A 84 -3.28 -6.13 23.29
CA GLU A 84 -2.04 -6.65 23.89
C GLU A 84 -0.90 -6.77 22.84
N TYR A 85 -0.37 -5.63 22.39
CA TYR A 85 0.62 -5.51 21.31
C TYR A 85 1.92 -6.29 21.57
N ASP A 86 2.31 -6.46 22.84
CA ASP A 86 3.47 -7.25 23.25
C ASP A 86 3.33 -8.74 22.87
N LYS A 87 2.09 -9.26 22.88
CA LYS A 87 1.80 -10.64 22.52
C LYS A 87 1.97 -10.91 21.04
N ALA A 88 1.92 -9.90 20.17
CA ALA A 88 2.09 -10.06 18.73
C ALA A 88 3.42 -10.75 18.37
N PHE A 89 4.48 -10.47 19.13
CA PHE A 89 5.81 -11.01 18.85
C PHE A 89 6.22 -12.15 19.80
N THR A 90 5.53 -12.33 20.93
CA THR A 90 5.89 -13.34 21.96
C THR A 90 4.95 -14.56 21.94
N SER A 91 3.65 -14.34 21.74
CA SER A 91 2.59 -15.35 21.76
C SER A 91 1.43 -15.01 20.81
N PRO A 92 1.68 -14.79 19.50
CA PRO A 92 0.66 -14.33 18.55
C PRO A 92 -0.58 -15.24 18.48
N ALA A 93 -0.42 -16.54 18.68
CA ALA A 93 -1.53 -17.50 18.72
C ALA A 93 -2.60 -17.15 19.78
N SER A 94 -2.22 -16.49 20.88
CA SER A 94 -3.18 -16.05 21.92
C SER A 94 -4.09 -14.90 21.48
N LEU A 95 -3.72 -14.20 20.41
CA LEU A 95 -4.48 -13.10 19.84
C LEU A 95 -5.50 -13.57 18.80
N MET A 96 -5.41 -14.82 18.35
CA MET A 96 -6.35 -15.43 17.40
C MET A 96 -7.73 -15.54 18.03
N GLY A 97 -8.74 -14.98 17.37
CA GLY A 97 -10.13 -14.92 17.84
C GLY A 97 -10.42 -13.84 18.90
N SER A 98 -9.40 -13.25 19.51
CA SER A 98 -9.57 -12.14 20.48
C SER A 98 -9.30 -10.77 19.84
N SER A 99 -8.17 -10.64 19.13
CA SER A 99 -7.77 -9.42 18.42
C SER A 99 -7.65 -9.63 16.91
N PHE A 100 -7.30 -10.86 16.49
CA PHE A 100 -7.15 -11.24 15.09
C PHE A 100 -8.34 -12.08 14.65
N PHE A 101 -9.06 -11.60 13.65
CA PHE A 101 -10.30 -12.21 13.17
C PHE A 101 -10.18 -12.52 11.68
N PRO A 102 -10.78 -13.62 11.18
CA PRO A 102 -10.74 -13.93 9.76
C PRO A 102 -11.30 -12.78 8.91
N LEU A 103 -10.59 -12.40 7.85
CA LEU A 103 -11.00 -11.30 6.98
C LEU A 103 -12.39 -11.55 6.36
N THR A 104 -12.69 -12.82 6.04
CA THR A 104 -13.97 -13.28 5.49
C THR A 104 -15.17 -12.89 6.37
N GLY A 105 -15.00 -12.91 7.70
CA GLY A 105 -16.04 -12.50 8.64
C GLY A 105 -16.47 -11.05 8.44
N PHE A 106 -15.55 -10.18 8.04
CA PHE A 106 -15.84 -8.77 7.79
C PHE A 106 -16.26 -8.49 6.35
N ILE A 107 -15.61 -9.14 5.37
CA ILE A 107 -15.94 -8.96 3.95
C ILE A 107 -17.39 -9.33 3.64
N SER A 108 -18.00 -10.24 4.42
CA SER A 108 -19.42 -10.56 4.32
C SER A 108 -20.36 -9.34 4.38
N GLY A 109 -19.92 -8.22 4.98
CA GLY A 109 -20.64 -6.94 4.99
C GLY A 109 -20.36 -6.00 3.81
N LEU A 110 -19.51 -6.40 2.86
CA LEU A 110 -19.25 -5.66 1.61
C LEU A 110 -20.23 -6.07 0.50
N ALA A 111 -20.03 -5.55 -0.71
CA ALA A 111 -20.79 -5.97 -1.88
C ALA A 111 -20.68 -7.49 -2.10
N LYS A 112 -21.78 -8.13 -2.51
CA LYS A 112 -21.87 -9.59 -2.65
C LYS A 112 -20.76 -10.15 -3.55
N GLU A 113 -20.45 -9.44 -4.63
CA GLU A 113 -19.44 -9.85 -5.61
C GLU A 113 -18.03 -9.89 -4.99
N ILE A 114 -17.75 -9.03 -4.01
CA ILE A 114 -16.48 -9.03 -3.27
C ILE A 114 -16.47 -10.16 -2.24
N ALA A 115 -17.62 -10.44 -1.61
CA ALA A 115 -17.76 -11.53 -0.65
C ALA A 115 -17.68 -12.92 -1.29
N ASP A 116 -18.11 -13.05 -2.55
CA ASP A 116 -18.06 -14.32 -3.30
C ASP A 116 -16.63 -14.70 -3.75
N ILE A 117 -15.66 -13.77 -3.69
CA ILE A 117 -14.23 -14.09 -3.90
C ILE A 117 -13.78 -15.09 -2.84
N ARG A 118 -13.11 -16.16 -3.26
CA ARG A 118 -12.54 -17.16 -2.34
C ARG A 118 -11.26 -16.61 -1.71
N TRP A 119 -11.42 -15.75 -0.70
CA TRP A 119 -10.33 -15.20 0.10
C TRP A 119 -9.60 -16.30 0.86
N SER A 120 -8.28 -16.12 1.08
CA SER A 120 -7.49 -17.06 1.86
C SER A 120 -7.98 -17.19 3.29
N GLU A 121 -8.08 -18.42 3.79
CA GLU A 121 -8.40 -18.74 5.18
C GLU A 121 -7.28 -18.34 6.16
N MET A 122 -6.09 -18.10 5.63
CA MET A 122 -4.92 -17.63 6.36
C MET A 122 -4.86 -16.09 6.46
N LEU A 123 -5.84 -15.36 5.91
CA LEU A 123 -5.88 -13.91 5.96
C LEU A 123 -6.82 -13.41 7.07
N TYR A 124 -6.24 -12.67 8.00
CA TYR A 124 -6.88 -12.11 9.18
C TYR A 124 -6.76 -10.59 9.18
N CYS A 125 -7.56 -9.94 10.03
CA CYS A 125 -7.40 -8.53 10.34
C CYS A 125 -7.83 -8.20 11.76
N THR A 126 -7.43 -7.02 12.23
CA THR A 126 -7.91 -6.45 13.49
C THR A 126 -9.23 -5.71 13.29
N ARG A 127 -9.96 -5.46 14.40
CA ARG A 127 -11.15 -4.60 14.34
C ARG A 127 -10.82 -3.17 13.94
N ASN A 128 -9.72 -2.62 14.44
CA ASN A 128 -9.26 -1.28 14.10
C ASN A 128 -9.01 -1.12 12.60
N PHE A 129 -8.34 -2.12 12.01
CA PHE A 129 -8.16 -2.20 10.58
C PHE A 129 -9.50 -2.19 9.84
N TRP A 130 -10.45 -3.02 10.27
CA TRP A 130 -11.77 -3.08 9.64
C TRP A 130 -12.53 -1.75 9.71
N TYR A 131 -12.54 -1.09 10.86
CA TYR A 131 -13.21 0.21 11.03
C TYR A 131 -12.59 1.31 10.18
N THR A 132 -11.27 1.27 9.96
CA THR A 132 -10.59 2.16 9.01
C THR A 132 -11.19 2.03 7.60
N ILE A 133 -11.54 0.80 7.19
CA ILE A 133 -12.15 0.52 5.89
C ILE A 133 -13.64 0.86 5.87
N GLN A 134 -14.38 0.63 6.95
CA GLN A 134 -15.82 0.87 6.99
C GLN A 134 -16.15 2.37 7.03
N SER A 135 -15.36 3.18 7.72
CA SER A 135 -15.47 4.64 7.76
C SER A 135 -15.48 5.29 6.38
N ALA A 136 -14.79 4.67 5.41
CA ALA A 136 -14.75 5.04 4.00
C ALA A 136 -16.12 5.11 3.32
N ARG A 137 -17.08 4.31 3.80
CA ARG A 137 -18.37 4.10 3.13
C ARG A 137 -19.42 5.11 3.55
N SER A 138 -19.22 5.79 4.69
CA SER A 138 -20.24 6.66 5.30
C SER A 138 -20.25 8.09 4.77
N SER A 139 -19.26 8.51 3.98
CA SER A 139 -19.29 9.80 3.32
C SER A 139 -18.89 9.71 1.86
N SER A 140 -19.63 10.42 1.03
CA SER A 140 -19.37 10.61 -0.40
C SER A 140 -18.05 11.35 -0.70
N CYS A 141 -17.25 11.69 0.32
CA CYS A 141 -16.05 12.51 0.21
C CYS A 141 -14.79 11.91 0.87
N THR A 142 -14.89 10.86 1.70
CA THR A 142 -13.69 10.28 2.35
C THR A 142 -12.94 9.22 1.55
N ALA A 143 -13.44 8.85 0.38
CA ALA A 143 -12.67 8.04 -0.58
C ALA A 143 -11.28 8.66 -0.87
N ASN A 144 -11.12 9.97 -0.69
CA ASN A 144 -9.90 10.73 -0.97
C ASN A 144 -8.81 10.67 0.13
N TYR A 145 -9.14 10.24 1.37
CA TYR A 145 -8.19 10.32 2.52
C TYR A 145 -7.95 9.01 3.26
N LEU A 146 -8.42 7.89 2.72
CA LEU A 146 -8.20 6.61 3.37
C LEU A 146 -6.81 6.11 3.04
N ARG A 147 -5.98 5.97 4.07
CA ARG A 147 -4.65 5.40 3.92
C ARG A 147 -4.79 3.94 3.49
N PRO A 148 -4.21 3.55 2.33
CA PRO A 148 -4.25 2.17 1.89
C PRO A 148 -3.53 1.26 2.88
N VAL A 149 -4.02 0.04 2.99
CA VAL A 149 -3.50 -1.03 3.86
C VAL A 149 -2.04 -1.32 3.56
N ASN A 150 -1.14 -0.92 4.46
CA ASN A 150 0.30 -0.99 4.24
C ASN A 150 0.99 -2.05 5.08
N SER A 151 0.66 -2.11 6.37
CA SER A 151 1.37 -2.92 7.34
C SER A 151 0.63 -4.21 7.68
N MET A 152 1.39 -5.24 7.97
CA MET A 152 0.86 -6.53 8.39
C MET A 152 1.81 -7.25 9.34
N LEU A 153 1.27 -8.24 10.05
CA LEU A 153 2.04 -9.24 10.77
C LEU A 153 1.98 -10.56 10.01
N CYS A 154 3.13 -11.18 9.79
CA CYS A 154 3.23 -12.48 9.15
C CYS A 154 3.68 -13.53 10.15
N MET A 155 2.91 -14.60 10.30
CA MET A 155 3.20 -15.71 11.20
C MET A 155 4.01 -16.80 10.49
N PRO A 156 4.91 -17.52 11.18
CA PRO A 156 5.63 -18.68 10.66
C PRO A 156 4.74 -19.78 10.09
N SER A 157 3.53 -19.92 10.66
CA SER A 157 2.51 -20.88 10.24
C SER A 157 1.78 -20.49 8.96
N GLY A 158 2.00 -19.28 8.44
CA GLY A 158 1.45 -18.80 7.16
C GLY A 158 0.37 -17.75 7.29
N GLU A 159 -0.19 -17.55 8.50
CA GLU A 159 -1.22 -16.54 8.72
C GLU A 159 -0.68 -15.12 8.53
N VAL A 160 -1.47 -14.28 7.87
CA VAL A 160 -1.19 -12.86 7.67
C VAL A 160 -2.28 -12.06 8.34
N VAL A 161 -1.90 -11.10 9.19
CA VAL A 161 -2.82 -10.21 9.89
C VAL A 161 -2.66 -8.80 9.36
N LEU A 162 -3.72 -8.26 8.76
CA LEU A 162 -3.80 -6.87 8.35
C LEU A 162 -4.10 -5.99 9.57
N ILE A 163 -3.33 -4.91 9.71
CA ILE A 163 -3.41 -3.98 10.84
C ILE A 163 -3.54 -2.55 10.34
N SER A 164 -4.06 -1.66 11.19
CA SER A 164 -4.10 -0.22 10.89
C SER A 164 -2.71 0.43 11.01
N GLU A 165 -2.58 1.65 10.51
CA GLU A 165 -1.36 2.47 10.68
C GLU A 165 -1.12 2.84 12.16
N TYR A 166 -2.18 3.07 12.92
CA TYR A 166 -2.08 3.33 14.36
C TYR A 166 -1.53 2.10 15.09
N GLU A 167 -2.02 0.91 14.78
CA GLU A 167 -1.50 -0.34 15.34
C GLU A 167 -0.07 -0.60 14.90
N ALA A 168 0.25 -0.34 13.63
CA ALA A 168 1.62 -0.40 13.12
C ALA A 168 2.57 0.47 13.95
N HIS A 169 2.17 1.72 14.24
CA HIS A 169 2.95 2.62 15.10
C HIS A 169 3.12 2.06 16.52
N LYS A 170 2.06 1.52 17.12
CA LYS A 170 2.09 0.93 18.47
C LYS A 170 2.94 -0.34 18.55
N LEU A 171 3.04 -1.11 17.48
CA LEU A 171 3.82 -2.35 17.41
C LEU A 171 5.32 -2.12 17.27
N LEU A 172 5.75 -0.99 16.68
CA LEU A 172 7.16 -0.70 16.41
C LEU A 172 8.08 -0.85 17.64
N PRO A 173 7.76 -0.29 18.83
CA PRO A 173 8.61 -0.46 20.02
C PRO A 173 8.78 -1.91 20.46
N TYR A 174 7.74 -2.74 20.30
CA TYR A 174 7.80 -4.17 20.65
C TYR A 174 8.60 -4.96 19.61
N TRP A 175 8.42 -4.64 18.33
CA TRP A 175 9.19 -5.23 17.23
C TRP A 175 10.69 -5.00 17.37
N ILE A 176 11.10 -3.76 17.67
CA ILE A 176 12.51 -3.38 17.84
C ILE A 176 13.14 -4.13 19.02
N LYS A 177 12.38 -4.31 20.11
CA LYS A 177 12.86 -4.98 21.33
C LYS A 177 12.84 -6.51 21.24
N ALA A 178 12.06 -7.09 20.33
CA ALA A 178 11.92 -8.54 20.23
C ALA A 178 13.22 -9.17 19.73
N THR A 179 13.89 -9.98 20.53
CA THR A 179 15.11 -10.69 20.10
C THR A 179 14.80 -11.83 19.13
N SER A 180 13.80 -12.65 19.47
CA SER A 180 13.34 -13.79 18.66
C SER A 180 11.82 -13.71 18.43
N PRO A 181 11.35 -12.79 17.58
CA PRO A 181 9.92 -12.57 17.37
C PRO A 181 9.30 -13.78 16.67
N LYS A 182 8.14 -14.22 17.18
CA LYS A 182 7.33 -15.28 16.58
C LYS A 182 6.44 -14.80 15.43
N ALA A 183 6.43 -13.51 15.14
CA ALA A 183 5.72 -12.91 14.02
C ALA A 183 6.66 -11.91 13.36
N THR A 184 6.66 -11.80 12.04
CA THR A 184 7.44 -10.80 11.31
C THR A 184 6.57 -9.59 11.06
N PHE A 185 7.09 -8.40 11.38
CA PHE A 185 6.43 -7.16 11.00
C PHE A 185 6.85 -6.76 9.58
N CYS A 186 5.86 -6.60 8.69
CA CYS A 186 6.07 -6.43 7.26
C CYS A 186 5.24 -5.28 6.70
N HIS A 187 5.72 -4.73 5.57
CA HIS A 187 4.96 -3.84 4.72
C HIS A 187 4.61 -4.57 3.42
N LEU A 188 3.40 -4.40 2.90
CA LEU A 188 2.88 -5.14 1.75
C LEU A 188 3.69 -4.94 0.48
N CYS A 189 4.24 -3.73 0.25
CA CYS A 189 5.12 -3.50 -0.90
C CYS A 189 6.42 -4.32 -0.86
N MET A 190 6.84 -4.80 0.32
CA MET A 190 8.06 -5.58 0.48
C MET A 190 7.81 -7.09 0.49
N ILE A 191 6.55 -7.53 0.36
CA ILE A 191 6.21 -8.94 0.55
C ILE A 191 6.87 -9.88 -0.48
N ASP A 192 7.02 -9.42 -1.72
CA ASP A 192 7.67 -10.20 -2.78
C ASP A 192 9.20 -10.23 -2.61
N SER A 193 9.76 -9.29 -1.85
CA SER A 193 11.21 -9.21 -1.65
C SER A 193 11.72 -10.24 -0.63
N GLY A 194 10.82 -10.91 0.10
CA GLY A 194 11.18 -11.81 1.21
C GLY A 194 11.81 -11.08 2.41
N LYS A 195 11.91 -9.75 2.35
CA LYS A 195 12.50 -8.91 3.39
C LYS A 195 11.38 -8.32 4.24
N GLY A 196 11.34 -8.69 5.52
CA GLY A 196 10.62 -7.93 6.54
C GLY A 196 11.39 -6.65 6.89
N PHE A 197 10.87 -5.85 7.83
CA PHE A 197 11.59 -4.69 8.34
C PHE A 197 12.89 -5.14 9.07
N GLY A 198 14.00 -5.21 8.32
CA GLY A 198 15.33 -5.54 8.84
C GLY A 198 15.54 -6.98 9.29
N ARG A 199 14.60 -7.90 9.02
CA ARG A 199 14.73 -9.33 9.32
C ARG A 199 14.29 -10.15 8.11
N GLU A 200 15.00 -11.23 7.83
CA GLU A 200 14.57 -12.19 6.82
C GLU A 200 13.20 -12.74 7.24
N ALA A 201 12.19 -12.52 6.40
CA ALA A 201 10.90 -13.16 6.63
C ALA A 201 11.08 -14.65 6.32
N GLN A 202 10.65 -15.52 7.24
CA GLN A 202 10.51 -16.93 6.89
C GLN A 202 9.58 -17.03 5.67
N SER A 203 9.82 -18.02 4.81
CA SER A 203 9.01 -18.25 3.61
C SER A 203 7.55 -18.47 3.99
N ILE A 204 6.74 -17.41 3.90
CA ILE A 204 5.30 -17.45 4.07
C ILE A 204 4.69 -17.98 2.77
N GLY A 205 3.67 -18.83 2.87
CA GLY A 205 2.89 -19.27 1.70
C GLY A 205 2.36 -18.06 0.92
N GLN A 206 2.27 -18.15 -0.40
CA GLN A 206 1.93 -17.00 -1.25
C GLN A 206 0.43 -16.67 -1.25
N GLU A 207 -0.43 -17.53 -0.73
CA GLU A 207 -1.89 -17.39 -0.80
C GLU A 207 -2.44 -16.18 -0.02
N ALA A 208 -2.12 -16.09 1.28
CA ALA A 208 -2.54 -14.98 2.12
C ALA A 208 -1.92 -13.63 1.69
N PRO A 209 -0.62 -13.54 1.34
CA PRO A 209 -0.03 -12.38 0.68
C PRO A 209 -0.74 -11.93 -0.60
N THR A 210 -1.09 -12.90 -1.48
CA THR A 210 -1.80 -12.61 -2.74
C THR A 210 -3.20 -12.06 -2.44
N SER A 211 -3.90 -12.67 -1.48
CA SER A 211 -5.20 -12.19 -1.02
C SER A 211 -5.11 -10.78 -0.42
N ALA A 212 -4.08 -10.49 0.38
CA ALA A 212 -3.84 -9.17 0.95
C ALA A 212 -3.57 -8.11 -0.12
N LYS A 213 -2.75 -8.46 -1.14
CA LYS A 213 -2.50 -7.61 -2.31
C LYS A 213 -3.77 -7.30 -3.07
N LEU A 214 -4.55 -8.33 -3.42
CA LEU A 214 -5.83 -8.14 -4.09
C LEU A 214 -6.75 -7.23 -3.27
N PHE A 215 -6.88 -7.49 -1.97
CA PHE A 215 -7.75 -6.70 -1.08
C PHE A 215 -7.35 -5.22 -0.96
N ARG A 216 -6.05 -4.92 -1.07
CA ARG A 216 -5.57 -3.53 -1.18
C ARG A 216 -5.92 -2.88 -2.52
N GLY A 217 -6.20 -3.66 -3.55
CA GLY A 217 -6.40 -3.20 -4.92
C GLY A 217 -5.11 -3.18 -5.73
N TYR A 218 -4.15 -4.07 -5.46
CA TYR A 218 -3.07 -4.32 -6.41
C TYR A 218 -3.66 -4.93 -7.69
N VAL A 219 -3.07 -4.54 -8.82
CA VAL A 219 -3.53 -4.96 -10.16
C VAL A 219 -2.45 -5.71 -10.94
N GLN A 220 -1.24 -5.79 -10.39
CA GLN A 220 -0.08 -6.49 -10.96
C GLN A 220 0.41 -7.55 -9.98
N PHE A 221 0.67 -8.74 -10.51
CA PHE A 221 0.97 -9.95 -9.76
C PHE A 221 2.06 -10.78 -10.46
N THR A 222 2.85 -11.50 -9.67
CA THR A 222 3.83 -12.44 -10.22
C THR A 222 3.14 -13.66 -10.83
N GLU A 223 3.86 -14.47 -11.59
CA GLU A 223 3.30 -15.68 -12.22
C GLU A 223 2.68 -16.66 -11.22
N ALA A 224 3.39 -16.94 -10.12
CA ALA A 224 2.87 -17.77 -9.04
C ALA A 224 1.60 -17.18 -8.39
N GLN A 225 1.54 -15.86 -8.22
CA GLN A 225 0.37 -15.17 -7.66
C GLN A 225 -0.83 -15.22 -8.63
N ARG A 226 -0.58 -15.23 -9.94
CA ARG A 226 -1.63 -15.37 -10.96
C ARG A 226 -2.31 -16.74 -10.92
N GLU A 227 -1.58 -17.82 -10.67
CA GLU A 227 -2.17 -19.14 -10.48
C GLU A 227 -3.11 -19.17 -9.27
N ILE A 228 -2.68 -18.58 -8.15
CA ILE A 228 -3.49 -18.45 -6.93
C ILE A 228 -4.75 -17.64 -7.20
N LEU A 229 -4.63 -16.49 -7.87
CA LEU A 229 -5.78 -15.64 -8.23
C LEU A 229 -6.81 -16.38 -9.09
N SER A 230 -6.37 -17.29 -9.97
CA SER A 230 -7.29 -18.09 -10.78
C SER A 230 -8.21 -18.94 -9.90
N GLY A 231 -7.66 -19.56 -8.85
CA GLY A 231 -8.43 -20.31 -7.86
C GLY A 231 -9.31 -19.43 -6.96
N MET A 232 -8.89 -18.19 -6.69
CA MET A 232 -9.69 -17.23 -5.92
C MET A 232 -10.95 -16.78 -6.68
N PHE A 233 -10.88 -16.73 -8.01
CA PHE A 233 -11.91 -16.20 -8.89
C PHE A 233 -12.81 -17.26 -9.55
N GLU A 234 -12.59 -18.54 -9.29
CA GLU A 234 -13.24 -19.68 -9.98
C GLU A 234 -14.78 -19.58 -10.09
N LYS A 235 -15.44 -18.93 -9.13
CA LYS A 235 -16.92 -18.84 -9.06
C LYS A 235 -17.45 -17.40 -9.09
N VAL A 236 -16.64 -16.46 -9.55
CA VAL A 236 -16.94 -15.03 -9.44
C VAL A 236 -16.92 -14.35 -10.79
N HIS A 237 -17.85 -13.42 -11.00
CA HIS A 237 -17.78 -12.47 -12.11
C HIS A 237 -16.64 -11.48 -11.84
N VAL A 238 -15.42 -11.85 -12.26
CA VAL A 238 -14.17 -11.15 -11.90
C VAL A 238 -14.23 -9.66 -12.17
N ARG A 239 -14.75 -9.26 -13.34
CA ARG A 239 -14.82 -7.85 -13.71
C ARG A 239 -15.61 -7.03 -12.70
N THR A 240 -16.83 -7.46 -12.38
CA THR A 240 -17.71 -6.77 -11.43
C THR A 240 -17.12 -6.76 -10.03
N ALA A 241 -16.61 -7.90 -9.56
CA ALA A 241 -16.03 -8.02 -8.23
C ALA A 241 -14.78 -7.13 -8.07
N VAL A 242 -13.87 -7.16 -9.04
CA VAL A 242 -12.65 -6.34 -9.04
C VAL A 242 -12.97 -4.86 -9.18
N GLN A 243 -13.89 -4.47 -10.07
CA GLN A 243 -14.28 -3.06 -10.21
C GLN A 243 -14.88 -2.51 -8.92
N ASN A 244 -15.75 -3.28 -8.26
CA ASN A 244 -16.30 -2.91 -6.95
C ASN A 244 -15.20 -2.79 -5.89
N LEU A 245 -14.25 -3.73 -5.87
CA LEU A 245 -13.12 -3.71 -4.94
C LEU A 245 -12.20 -2.50 -5.17
N LEU A 246 -11.88 -2.20 -6.42
CA LEU A 246 -11.05 -1.05 -6.79
C LEU A 246 -11.78 0.29 -6.54
N ALA A 247 -13.10 0.33 -6.72
CA ALA A 247 -13.90 1.50 -6.37
C ALA A 247 -13.85 1.81 -4.87
N LEU A 248 -13.85 0.80 -4.00
CA LEU A 248 -13.64 0.97 -2.54
C LEU A 248 -12.26 1.52 -2.16
N ARG A 249 -11.35 1.67 -3.13
CA ARG A 249 -9.97 2.12 -2.95
C ARG A 249 -9.62 3.34 -3.80
N ASP A 250 -10.57 3.86 -4.56
CA ASP A 250 -10.34 4.88 -5.59
C ASP A 250 -9.22 4.49 -6.59
N ARG A 251 -9.28 3.22 -7.04
CA ARG A 251 -8.27 2.61 -7.93
C ARG A 251 -8.84 2.06 -9.23
N THR A 252 -10.07 2.44 -9.60
CA THR A 252 -10.75 1.93 -10.80
C THR A 252 -9.95 2.17 -12.08
N ARG A 253 -9.27 3.33 -12.18
CA ARG A 253 -8.40 3.68 -13.32
C ARG A 253 -7.24 2.72 -13.56
N TYR A 254 -6.87 1.89 -12.58
CA TYR A 254 -5.79 0.91 -12.71
C TYR A 254 -6.27 -0.45 -13.22
N PHE A 255 -7.56 -0.61 -13.52
CA PHE A 255 -8.10 -1.89 -13.98
C PHE A 255 -7.64 -2.21 -15.41
N ASP A 256 -7.82 -1.30 -16.35
CA ASP A 256 -7.61 -1.57 -17.77
C ASP A 256 -6.15 -1.96 -18.05
N ARG A 257 -5.96 -3.01 -18.85
CA ARG A 257 -4.63 -3.58 -19.21
C ARG A 257 -3.82 -4.12 -18.01
N SER A 258 -4.47 -4.35 -16.88
CA SER A 258 -3.86 -5.01 -15.72
C SER A 258 -3.95 -6.53 -15.80
N ASP A 259 -3.29 -7.23 -14.87
CA ASP A 259 -3.44 -8.69 -14.75
C ASP A 259 -4.91 -9.05 -14.46
N LEU A 260 -5.61 -8.23 -13.66
CA LEU A 260 -7.01 -8.45 -13.29
C LEU A 260 -7.97 -8.29 -14.47
N ASP A 261 -7.70 -7.36 -15.38
CA ASP A 261 -8.44 -7.22 -16.63
C ASP A 261 -8.21 -8.43 -17.53
N GLY A 262 -6.95 -8.87 -17.64
CA GLY A 262 -6.59 -10.12 -18.32
C GLY A 262 -7.32 -11.35 -17.77
N PHE A 263 -7.48 -11.47 -16.45
CA PHE A 263 -8.30 -12.53 -15.83
C PHE A 263 -9.75 -12.45 -16.23
N SER A 264 -10.32 -11.24 -16.23
CA SER A 264 -11.71 -11.01 -16.57
C SER A 264 -12.02 -11.44 -18.01
N LEU A 265 -11.11 -11.15 -18.95
CA LEU A 265 -11.24 -11.54 -20.35
C LEU A 265 -11.12 -13.07 -20.55
N LYS A 266 -10.15 -13.71 -19.90
CA LYS A 266 -9.91 -15.16 -20.01
C LYS A 266 -11.08 -16.00 -19.52
N LEU A 267 -11.70 -15.59 -18.40
CA LEU A 267 -12.82 -16.34 -17.83
C LEU A 267 -14.12 -16.13 -18.63
N GLN A 268 -14.33 -14.94 -19.22
CA GLN A 268 -15.43 -14.71 -20.16
C GLN A 268 -15.32 -15.58 -21.44
N THR A 269 -14.12 -15.79 -21.95
CA THR A 269 -13.92 -16.67 -23.12
C THR A 269 -14.20 -18.13 -22.81
N ASN A 270 -13.96 -18.60 -21.58
CA ASN A 270 -14.24 -19.99 -21.20
C ASN A 270 -15.74 -20.26 -21.06
N ASP A 271 -16.53 -19.32 -20.54
CA ASP A 271 -18.01 -19.44 -20.50
C ASP A 271 -18.64 -19.44 -21.90
N SER A 272 -17.98 -18.80 -22.87
CA SER A 272 -18.45 -18.72 -24.27
C SER A 272 -18.29 -20.04 -25.05
N TYR A 273 -17.41 -20.95 -24.61
CA TYR A 273 -17.16 -22.24 -25.28
C TYR A 273 -17.98 -23.42 -24.71
N VAL A 274 -18.68 -23.23 -23.58
CA VAL A 274 -19.54 -24.26 -22.98
C VAL A 274 -21.00 -24.21 -23.49
N ALA A 275 -21.34 -23.20 -24.29
CA ALA A 275 -22.67 -23.03 -24.87
C ALA A 275 -22.77 -23.51 -26.33
N ILE A 276 -22.53 -24.81 -26.59
CA ILE A 276 -23.03 -25.46 -27.81
C ILE A 276 -23.59 -26.84 -27.44
N PRO A 277 -24.94 -27.03 -27.43
CA PRO A 277 -25.55 -28.34 -27.34
C PRO A 277 -25.38 -29.17 -28.63
#